data_AF-A0A9P6JG09-F1
#
_entry.id   AF-A0A9P6JG09-F1
#
_cell.length_a   1.000
_cell.length_b   1.000
_cell.length_c   1.000
_cell.angle_alpha   90.00
_cell.angle_beta   90.00
_cell.angle_gamma   90.00
#
_symmetry.space_group_name_H-M   'P 1'
#
loop_
_entity.id
_entity.type
_entity.pdbx_description
1 polymer ?
#
loop_
_entity_poly.entity_id
_entity_poly.type
_entity_poly.pdbx_seq_one_letter_code
_entity_poly.pdbx_strand_id
1 'polypeptide(L)'
;MEDLTRRLNAVALTPPASPTKPGRLVYVDGMNYSDRFFKVGDHWCFRQARQNISKMVKHAQESNIVLKVFLDAFIESDEAIQKWRSRREKEVRDRTRNMPQAMNVLLGEMFSMAGIEVAYSVDADNDDTLASHAHHDRAAVMSRDKDFLRYNGASYRIFEDFAYKREYLHLIPRKSTYLRPEITKRDIHTPKPGVR
;
A
#
# COMPACT_ATOMS: atom_id res chain seq x y z
N MET A 1 7.13 -32.46 27.59
CA MET A 1 7.73 -31.57 26.57
C MET A 1 7.20 -31.84 25.15
N GLU A 2 6.24 -32.75 24.94
CA GLU A 2 5.61 -32.99 23.61
C GLU A 2 4.23 -32.32 23.43
N ASP A 3 3.65 -31.75 24.49
CA ASP A 3 2.25 -31.27 24.49
C ASP A 3 2.11 -29.78 24.08
N LEU A 4 3.17 -28.97 24.22
CA LEU A 4 3.14 -27.56 23.77
C LEU A 4 3.27 -27.44 22.24
N THR A 5 3.97 -28.36 21.60
CA THR A 5 4.22 -28.35 20.15
C THR A 5 2.97 -28.73 19.34
N ARG A 6 2.04 -29.51 19.92
CA ARG A 6 0.76 -29.85 19.27
C ARG A 6 -0.24 -28.70 19.30
N ARG A 7 -0.21 -27.83 20.32
CA ARG A 7 -1.15 -26.69 20.43
C ARG A 7 -0.82 -25.52 19.50
N LEU A 8 0.42 -25.41 19.03
CA LEU A 8 0.82 -24.36 18.06
C LEU A 8 0.52 -24.73 16.59
N ASN A 9 0.23 -26.00 16.29
CA ASN A 9 -0.04 -26.49 14.93
C ASN A 9 -1.53 -26.70 14.62
N ALA A 10 -2.45 -26.28 15.48
CA ALA A 10 -3.90 -26.52 15.32
C ALA A 10 -4.71 -25.29 14.89
N VAL A 11 -4.07 -24.17 14.52
CA VAL A 11 -4.75 -22.96 14.02
C VAL A 11 -4.33 -22.67 12.59
N ALA A 12 -4.60 -23.61 11.68
CA ALA A 12 -4.70 -23.36 10.26
C ALA A 12 -5.47 -24.49 9.59
N LEU A 13 -6.20 -24.16 8.51
CA LEU A 13 -6.91 -25.05 7.59
C LEU A 13 -8.43 -25.19 7.78
N THR A 14 -9.11 -24.07 7.93
CA THR A 14 -10.26 -23.86 7.05
C THR A 14 -10.22 -22.42 6.54
N PRO A 15 -9.82 -22.15 5.29
CA PRO A 15 -10.09 -20.84 4.71
C PRO A 15 -11.61 -20.62 4.77
N PRO A 16 -12.08 -19.43 5.20
CA PRO A 16 -13.50 -19.12 5.13
C PRO A 16 -13.98 -19.35 3.69
N ALA A 17 -15.18 -19.91 3.56
CA ALA A 17 -15.78 -20.29 2.28
C ALA A 17 -15.49 -19.21 1.22
N SER A 18 -14.77 -19.61 0.16
CA SER A 18 -14.35 -18.72 -0.90
C SER A 18 -15.56 -17.91 -1.39
N PRO A 19 -15.48 -16.57 -1.45
CA PRO A 19 -16.59 -15.78 -1.94
C PRO A 19 -16.95 -16.24 -3.36
N THR A 20 -18.24 -16.47 -3.61
CA THR A 20 -18.82 -16.99 -4.86
C THR A 20 -18.61 -16.07 -6.07
N LYS A 21 -17.98 -14.90 -5.88
CA LYS A 21 -17.51 -14.00 -6.93
C LYS A 21 -16.06 -13.63 -6.64
N PRO A 22 -15.16 -13.61 -7.65
CA PRO A 22 -13.80 -13.13 -7.44
C PRO A 22 -13.86 -11.72 -6.87
N GLY A 23 -13.17 -11.52 -5.73
CA GLY A 23 -13.14 -10.23 -5.06
C GLY A 23 -12.48 -9.16 -5.93
N ARG A 24 -12.84 -7.89 -5.71
CA ARG A 24 -12.24 -6.77 -6.44
C ARG A 24 -10.80 -6.58 -5.97
N LEU A 25 -9.83 -6.74 -6.88
CA LEU A 25 -8.43 -6.45 -6.61
C LEU A 25 -8.22 -4.94 -6.41
N VAL A 26 -7.56 -4.58 -5.31
CA VAL A 26 -7.19 -3.20 -4.98
C VAL A 26 -5.73 -3.19 -4.53
N TYR A 27 -4.90 -2.50 -5.31
CA TYR A 27 -3.48 -2.32 -5.04
C TYR A 27 -3.27 -1.03 -4.28
N VAL A 28 -2.67 -1.16 -3.11
CA VAL A 28 -2.51 -0.08 -2.15
C VAL A 28 -1.08 0.41 -2.20
N ASP A 29 -0.91 1.71 -2.42
CA ASP A 29 0.35 2.39 -2.13
C ASP A 29 0.47 2.50 -0.60
N GLY A 30 1.26 1.59 0.00
CA GLY A 30 1.26 1.40 1.46
C GLY A 30 1.76 2.63 2.22
N MET A 31 2.73 3.35 1.67
CA MET A 31 3.32 4.52 2.32
C MET A 31 2.37 5.72 2.30
N ASN A 32 1.49 5.83 1.30
CA ASN A 32 0.54 6.94 1.18
C ASN A 32 -0.51 7.02 2.30
N TYR A 33 -0.71 5.92 3.02
CA TYR A 33 -1.71 5.79 4.09
C TYR A 33 -1.08 5.54 5.47
N SER A 34 0.23 5.77 5.63
CA SER A 34 0.89 5.58 6.93
C SER A 34 0.22 6.42 8.04
N ASP A 35 -0.27 7.61 7.71
CA ASP A 35 -1.01 8.51 8.60
C ASP A 35 -2.40 7.97 9.02
N ARG A 36 -2.98 7.01 8.27
CA ARG A 36 -4.22 6.32 8.65
C ARG A 36 -3.98 5.25 9.71
N PHE A 37 -2.75 4.73 9.80
CA PHE A 37 -2.40 3.66 10.72
C PHE A 37 -1.68 4.19 11.96
N PHE A 38 -0.76 5.13 11.77
CA PHE A 38 0.00 5.76 12.85
C PHE A 38 -0.62 7.09 13.26
N LYS A 39 -0.59 7.38 14.56
CA LYS A 39 -0.97 8.69 15.06
C LYS A 39 0.11 9.70 14.65
N VAL A 40 -0.30 10.80 14.03
CA VAL A 40 0.62 11.90 13.67
C VAL A 40 1.37 12.36 14.92
N GLY A 41 2.70 12.38 14.86
CA GLY A 41 3.57 12.77 15.98
C GLY A 41 3.88 11.65 16.99
N ASP A 42 3.23 10.49 16.90
CA ASP A 42 3.54 9.30 17.70
C ASP A 42 3.57 8.04 16.84
N HIS A 43 4.68 7.91 16.12
CA HIS A 43 4.93 6.80 15.20
C HIS A 43 5.38 5.51 15.89
N TRP A 44 5.47 5.51 17.22
CA TRP A 44 5.87 4.33 18.02
C TRP A 44 4.66 3.54 18.54
N CYS A 45 3.43 4.01 18.25
CA CYS A 45 2.18 3.35 18.58
C CYS A 45 1.89 2.11 17.69
N PHE A 46 2.80 1.13 17.63
CA PHE A 46 2.70 -0.06 16.79
C PHE A 46 1.46 -0.91 17.06
N ARG A 47 1.04 -1.00 18.33
CA ARG A 47 -0.20 -1.72 18.69
C ARG A 47 -1.42 -1.11 18.00
N GLN A 48 -1.53 0.22 18.00
CA GLN A 48 -2.62 0.94 17.35
C GLN A 48 -2.54 0.81 15.84
N ALA A 49 -1.35 0.93 15.25
CA ALA A 49 -1.14 0.74 13.81
C ALA A 49 -1.59 -0.66 13.36
N ARG A 50 -1.19 -1.72 14.08
CA ARG A 50 -1.65 -3.09 13.84
C ARG A 50 -3.16 -3.21 13.95
N GLN A 51 -3.78 -2.64 14.98
CA GLN A 51 -5.25 -2.65 15.12
C GLN A 51 -5.95 -1.94 13.96
N ASN A 52 -5.41 -0.81 13.50
CA ASN A 52 -5.97 -0.05 12.39
C ASN A 52 -5.84 -0.83 11.06
N ILE A 53 -4.70 -1.48 10.83
CA ILE A 53 -4.47 -2.35 9.66
C ILE A 53 -5.43 -3.55 9.71
N SER A 54 -5.50 -4.28 10.82
CA SER A 54 -6.43 -5.41 10.98
C SER A 54 -7.88 -4.99 10.78
N LYS A 55 -8.25 -3.80 11.26
CA LYS A 55 -9.58 -3.22 11.02
C LYS A 55 -9.82 -2.99 9.53
N MET A 56 -8.87 -2.38 8.81
CA MET A 56 -8.97 -2.18 7.36
C MET A 56 -9.11 -3.49 6.61
N VAL A 57 -8.28 -4.48 6.92
CA VAL A 57 -8.30 -5.81 6.29
C VAL A 57 -9.64 -6.49 6.51
N LYS A 58 -10.15 -6.51 7.74
CA LYS A 58 -11.48 -7.05 8.04
C LYS A 58 -12.55 -6.38 7.16
N HIS A 59 -12.61 -5.06 7.14
CA HIS A 59 -13.64 -4.34 6.37
C HIS A 59 -13.48 -4.54 4.85
N ALA A 60 -12.26 -4.73 4.36
CA ALA A 60 -12.01 -5.08 2.96
C ALA A 60 -12.58 -6.46 2.62
N GLN A 61 -12.34 -7.46 3.47
CA GLN A 61 -12.88 -8.81 3.32
C GLN A 61 -14.42 -8.79 3.30
N GLU A 62 -15.05 -8.11 4.25
CA GLU A 62 -16.52 -7.93 4.28
C GLU A 62 -17.06 -7.22 3.03
N SER A 63 -16.22 -6.44 2.34
CA SER A 63 -16.56 -5.73 1.10
C SER A 63 -16.23 -6.52 -0.17
N ASN A 64 -15.80 -7.77 -0.05
CA ASN A 64 -15.27 -8.59 -1.14
C ASN A 64 -14.15 -7.87 -1.93
N ILE A 65 -13.25 -7.19 -1.20
CA ILE A 65 -12.06 -6.52 -1.72
C ILE A 65 -10.84 -7.36 -1.34
N VAL A 66 -10.02 -7.69 -2.34
CA VAL A 66 -8.73 -8.34 -2.14
C VAL A 66 -7.66 -7.26 -2.20
N LEU A 67 -6.99 -7.03 -1.07
CA LEU A 67 -5.91 -6.06 -0.97
C LEU A 67 -4.57 -6.72 -1.34
N LYS A 68 -3.74 -5.98 -2.06
CA LYS A 68 -2.30 -6.23 -2.19
C LYS A 68 -1.58 -4.90 -1.97
N VAL A 69 -0.55 -4.90 -1.14
CA VAL A 69 0.16 -3.67 -0.76
C VAL A 69 1.48 -3.60 -1.51
N PHE A 70 1.78 -2.44 -2.08
CA PHE A 70 3.03 -2.15 -2.76
C PHE A 70 3.84 -1.14 -1.95
N LEU A 71 5.14 -1.41 -1.80
CA LEU A 71 6.09 -0.62 -1.03
C LEU A 71 7.42 -0.50 -1.80
N ASP A 72 8.14 0.60 -1.57
CA ASP A 72 9.52 0.73 -2.06
C ASP A 72 10.43 -0.32 -1.40
N ALA A 73 11.17 -1.11 -2.19
CA ALA A 73 12.21 -2.00 -1.65
C ALA A 73 13.45 -1.21 -1.21
N PHE A 74 13.91 -0.29 -2.05
CA PHE A 74 15.05 0.60 -1.81
C PHE A 74 15.01 1.81 -2.75
N ILE A 75 15.82 2.83 -2.47
CA ILE A 75 15.88 4.06 -3.28
C ILE A 75 16.95 3.85 -4.36
N GLU A 76 16.55 3.72 -5.62
CA GLU A 76 17.49 3.49 -6.73
C GLU A 76 17.80 4.74 -7.55
N SER A 77 16.81 5.59 -7.83
CA SER A 77 17.00 6.69 -8.78
C SER A 77 17.66 7.91 -8.13
N ASP A 78 18.51 8.61 -8.90
CA ASP A 78 19.11 9.88 -8.48
C ASP A 78 18.03 10.90 -8.09
N GLU A 79 16.90 10.92 -8.81
CA GLU A 79 15.76 11.78 -8.48
C GLU A 79 15.18 11.45 -7.09
N ALA A 80 14.97 10.16 -6.79
CA ALA A 80 14.46 9.73 -5.51
C ALA A 80 15.46 9.99 -4.37
N ILE A 81 16.76 9.80 -4.60
CA ILE A 81 17.83 10.13 -3.65
C ILE A 81 17.84 11.63 -3.36
N GLN A 82 17.77 12.49 -4.38
CA GLN A 82 17.74 13.94 -4.20
C GLN A 82 16.49 14.39 -3.45
N LYS A 83 15.30 13.89 -3.82
CA LYS A 83 14.06 14.15 -3.09
C LYS A 83 14.15 13.72 -1.63
N TRP A 84 14.67 12.51 -1.38
CA TRP A 84 14.87 11.99 -0.03
C TRP A 84 15.81 12.89 0.77
N ARG A 85 16.96 13.25 0.19
CA ARG A 85 17.95 14.12 0.82
C ARG A 85 17.36 15.48 1.16
N SER A 86 16.68 16.14 0.22
CA SER A 86 16.03 17.44 0.48
C SER A 86 14.98 17.35 1.60
N ARG A 87 14.19 16.26 1.66
CA ARG A 87 13.22 16.03 2.74
C ARG A 87 13.92 15.84 4.09
N ARG A 88 15.01 15.07 4.13
CA ARG A 88 15.80 14.85 5.37
C ARG A 88 16.51 16.10 5.85
N GLU A 89 17.11 16.87 4.95
CA GLU A 89 17.73 18.16 5.28
C GLU A 89 16.71 19.15 5.84
N LYS A 90 15.49 19.17 5.29
CA LYS A 90 14.37 19.95 5.83
C LYS A 90 13.98 19.49 7.24
N GLU A 91 13.83 18.19 7.47
CA GLU A 91 13.52 17.65 8.80
C GLU A 91 14.56 18.02 9.86
N VAL A 92 15.86 17.92 9.52
CA VAL A 92 16.96 18.32 10.40
C VAL A 92 16.87 19.83 10.71
N ARG A 93 16.67 20.66 9.68
CA ARG A 93 16.53 22.11 9.83
C ARG A 93 15.35 22.48 10.72
N ASP A 94 14.22 21.82 10.51
CA ASP A 94 12.97 22.07 11.22
C ASP A 94 12.94 21.39 12.60
N ARG A 95 13.94 20.56 12.92
CA ARG A 95 14.01 19.72 14.14
C ARG A 95 12.76 18.84 14.31
N THR A 96 12.22 18.36 13.20
CA THR A 96 11.04 17.50 13.19
C THR A 96 11.41 16.14 12.61
N ARG A 97 10.67 15.11 13.03
CA ARG A 97 10.75 13.79 12.40
C ARG A 97 9.36 13.18 12.30
N ASN A 98 8.78 13.28 11.12
CA ASN A 98 7.41 12.85 10.86
C ASN A 98 7.32 11.38 10.42
N MET A 99 8.44 10.72 10.13
CA MET A 99 8.46 9.30 9.73
C MET A 99 9.68 8.58 10.34
N PRO A 100 9.45 7.46 11.06
CA PRO A 100 10.52 6.55 11.48
C PRO A 100 11.36 6.04 10.31
N GLN A 101 12.59 5.62 10.60
CA GLN A 101 13.37 4.84 9.64
C GLN A 101 12.68 3.50 9.37
N ALA A 102 12.86 2.98 8.16
CA ALA A 102 12.33 1.68 7.74
C ALA A 102 10.80 1.52 7.93
N MET A 103 10.04 2.63 7.84
CA MET A 103 8.58 2.59 7.96
C MET A 103 7.92 1.70 6.89
N ASN A 104 8.49 1.64 5.69
CA ASN A 104 8.08 0.69 4.64
C ASN A 104 8.17 -0.76 5.14
N VAL A 105 9.30 -1.16 5.72
CA VAL A 105 9.48 -2.52 6.27
C VAL A 105 8.48 -2.79 7.39
N LEU A 106 8.31 -1.86 8.33
CA LEU A 106 7.38 -2.00 9.44
C LEU A 106 5.93 -2.12 8.97
N LEU A 107 5.50 -1.29 8.02
CA LEU A 107 4.16 -1.38 7.43
C LEU A 107 3.96 -2.71 6.71
N GLY A 108 4.93 -3.12 5.88
CA GLY A 108 4.85 -4.38 5.16
C GLY A 108 4.73 -5.57 6.10
N GLU A 109 5.54 -5.66 7.15
CA GLU A 109 5.41 -6.70 8.16
C GLU A 109 4.02 -6.71 8.81
N MET A 110 3.46 -5.55 9.16
CA MET A 110 2.13 -5.48 9.76
C MET A 110 1.01 -5.93 8.81
N PHE A 111 1.12 -5.60 7.51
CA PHE A 111 0.18 -6.08 6.50
C PHE A 111 0.32 -7.60 6.26
N SER A 112 1.55 -8.10 6.14
CA SER A 112 1.85 -9.52 6.02
C SER A 112 1.29 -10.32 7.21
N MET A 113 1.50 -9.84 8.44
CA MET A 113 0.92 -10.43 9.65
C MET A 113 -0.62 -10.40 9.67
N ALA A 114 -1.24 -9.50 8.92
CA ALA A 114 -2.70 -9.44 8.75
C ALA A 114 -3.20 -10.30 7.58
N GLY A 115 -2.31 -11.10 6.96
CA GLY A 115 -2.64 -11.99 5.84
C GLY A 115 -2.79 -11.30 4.50
N ILE A 116 -2.23 -10.08 4.36
CA ILE A 116 -2.23 -9.34 3.09
C ILE A 116 -0.92 -9.60 2.34
N GLU A 117 -1.01 -9.84 1.04
CA GLU A 117 0.16 -9.92 0.17
C GLU A 117 0.84 -8.55 0.10
N VAL A 118 2.14 -8.53 0.38
CA VAL A 118 2.98 -7.33 0.29
C VAL A 118 4.02 -7.56 -0.80
N ALA A 119 4.10 -6.62 -1.74
CA ALA A 119 5.04 -6.61 -2.83
C ALA A 119 6.00 -5.43 -2.65
N TYR A 120 7.29 -5.73 -2.57
CA TYR A 120 8.34 -4.71 -2.58
C TYR A 120 8.84 -4.50 -4.00
N SER A 121 8.77 -3.26 -4.49
CA SER A 121 9.17 -2.89 -5.85
C SER A 121 10.70 -2.93 -6.00
N VAL A 122 11.21 -3.83 -6.84
CA VAL A 122 12.66 -4.09 -6.98
C VAL A 122 13.25 -3.49 -8.25
N ASP A 123 12.56 -3.62 -9.39
CA ASP A 123 13.13 -3.29 -10.71
C ASP A 123 12.79 -1.87 -11.19
N ALA A 124 11.89 -1.18 -10.49
CA ALA A 124 11.43 0.16 -10.83
C ALA A 124 10.88 0.88 -9.59
N ASP A 125 10.72 2.20 -9.68
CA ASP A 125 10.05 3.01 -8.66
C ASP A 125 8.66 2.42 -8.34
N ASN A 126 8.22 2.56 -7.09
CA ASN A 126 7.00 1.92 -6.62
C ASN A 126 5.75 2.34 -7.40
N ASP A 127 5.68 3.60 -7.84
CA ASP A 127 4.54 4.07 -8.65
C ASP A 127 4.49 3.36 -10.01
N ASP A 128 5.64 3.19 -10.67
CA ASP A 128 5.73 2.52 -11.98
C ASP A 128 5.40 1.04 -11.85
N THR A 129 5.91 0.39 -10.80
CA THR A 129 5.64 -1.01 -10.47
C THR A 129 4.16 -1.22 -10.15
N LEU A 130 3.58 -0.43 -9.24
CA LEU A 130 2.18 -0.53 -8.84
C LEU A 130 1.26 -0.26 -10.03
N ALA A 131 1.51 0.80 -10.81
CA ALA A 131 0.72 1.13 -12.00
C ALA A 131 0.75 0.00 -13.04
N SER A 132 1.93 -0.58 -13.29
CA SER A 132 2.07 -1.71 -14.20
C SER A 132 1.30 -2.93 -13.72
N HIS A 133 1.51 -3.36 -12.48
CA HIS A 133 0.79 -4.49 -11.91
C HIS A 133 -0.73 -4.26 -11.94
N ALA A 134 -1.20 -3.08 -11.53
CA ALA A 134 -2.63 -2.77 -11.53
C ALA A 134 -3.24 -2.79 -12.94
N HIS A 135 -2.51 -2.30 -13.94
CA HIS A 135 -2.98 -2.29 -15.32
C HIS A 135 -3.15 -3.71 -15.88
N HIS A 136 -2.14 -4.55 -15.71
CA HIS A 136 -2.12 -5.92 -16.22
C HIS A 136 -3.14 -6.82 -15.50
N ASP A 137 -3.27 -6.65 -14.18
CA ASP A 137 -4.14 -7.48 -13.34
C ASP A 137 -5.58 -6.92 -13.26
N ARG A 138 -5.87 -5.82 -13.97
CA ARG A 138 -7.14 -5.07 -13.93
C ARG A 138 -7.57 -4.69 -12.51
N ALA A 139 -6.60 -4.41 -11.65
CA ALA A 139 -6.83 -3.98 -10.28
C ALA A 139 -7.16 -2.48 -10.23
N ALA A 140 -7.81 -2.05 -9.15
CA ALA A 140 -7.86 -0.64 -8.82
C ALA A 140 -6.61 -0.22 -8.05
N VAL A 141 -6.27 1.07 -8.11
CA VAL A 141 -5.19 1.68 -7.32
C VAL A 141 -5.79 2.47 -6.18
N MET A 142 -5.27 2.31 -4.98
CA MET A 142 -5.55 3.17 -3.82
C MET A 142 -4.29 3.96 -3.49
N SER A 143 -4.27 5.24 -3.87
CA SER A 143 -3.18 6.18 -3.59
C SER A 143 -3.67 7.63 -3.68
N ARG A 144 -3.12 8.51 -2.84
CA ARG A 144 -3.31 9.96 -2.94
C ARG A 144 -2.31 10.59 -3.90
N ASP A 145 -1.31 9.85 -4.38
CA ASP A 145 -0.34 10.37 -5.33
C ASP A 145 -1.01 10.74 -6.66
N LYS A 146 -0.56 11.86 -7.23
CA LYS A 146 -0.99 12.34 -8.54
C LYS A 146 -0.19 11.67 -9.67
N ASP A 147 0.95 11.07 -9.38
CA ASP A 147 1.79 10.43 -10.39
C ASP A 147 1.06 9.29 -11.11
N PHE A 148 0.10 8.62 -10.47
CA PHE A 148 -0.78 7.63 -11.11
C PHE A 148 -1.66 8.17 -12.25
N LEU A 149 -1.85 9.49 -12.37
CA LEU A 149 -2.58 10.12 -13.49
C LEU A 149 -1.71 10.26 -14.75
N ARG A 150 -0.38 10.09 -14.63
CA ARG A 150 0.59 10.33 -15.70
C ARG A 150 0.69 9.19 -16.71
N TYR A 151 0.20 8.00 -16.35
CA TYR A 151 0.34 6.80 -17.16
C TYR A 151 -0.62 6.78 -18.33
N ASN A 152 -0.09 6.69 -19.54
CA ASN A 152 -0.85 6.58 -20.77
C ASN A 152 -1.53 5.20 -20.85
N GLY A 153 -2.81 5.17 -21.23
CA GLY A 153 -3.54 3.90 -21.42
C GLY A 153 -3.83 3.12 -20.12
N ALA A 154 -3.68 3.74 -18.95
CA ALA A 154 -4.02 3.10 -17.67
C ALA A 154 -5.46 2.57 -17.66
N SER A 155 -5.61 1.28 -17.33
CA SER A 155 -6.91 0.58 -17.26
C SER A 155 -7.51 0.61 -15.85
N TYR A 156 -6.70 0.97 -14.86
CA TYR A 156 -7.09 0.97 -13.45
C TYR A 156 -7.88 2.21 -13.05
N ARG A 157 -8.74 2.06 -12.04
CA ARG A 157 -9.41 3.18 -11.36
C ARG A 157 -8.60 3.60 -10.15
N ILE A 158 -8.53 4.91 -9.88
CA ILE A 158 -7.80 5.46 -8.74
C ILE A 158 -8.78 5.85 -7.63
N PHE A 159 -8.53 5.36 -6.43
CA PHE A 159 -9.18 5.75 -5.19
C PHE A 159 -8.19 6.57 -4.36
N GLU A 160 -8.57 7.77 -3.98
CA GLU A 160 -7.70 8.68 -3.20
C GLU A 160 -7.77 8.37 -1.70
N ASP A 161 -8.81 7.70 -1.22
CA ASP A 161 -8.96 7.42 0.19
C ASP A 161 -9.92 6.26 0.45
N PHE A 162 -10.15 5.96 1.72
CA PHE A 162 -11.17 5.03 2.17
C PHE A 162 -11.85 5.51 3.44
N ALA A 163 -13.05 4.98 3.68
CA ALA A 163 -13.80 5.19 4.91
C ALA A 163 -14.46 3.88 5.36
N TYR A 164 -14.70 3.78 6.67
CA TYR A 164 -15.49 2.69 7.25
C TYR A 164 -16.96 3.08 7.22
N LYS A 165 -17.79 2.28 6.54
CA LYS A 165 -19.25 2.42 6.54
C LYS A 165 -19.86 1.14 7.09
N ARG A 166 -20.23 1.15 8.38
CA ARG A 166 -20.59 -0.06 9.14
C ARG A 166 -19.43 -1.07 9.05
N GLU A 167 -19.69 -2.32 8.67
CA GLU A 167 -18.66 -3.36 8.51
C GLU A 167 -17.91 -3.29 7.17
N TYR A 168 -18.22 -2.33 6.28
CA TYR A 168 -17.66 -2.28 4.94
C TYR A 168 -16.57 -1.21 4.77
N LEU A 169 -15.58 -1.52 3.93
CA LEU A 169 -14.56 -0.62 3.44
C LEU A 169 -15.08 0.10 2.20
N HIS A 170 -15.38 1.37 2.35
CA HIS A 170 -15.83 2.22 1.26
C HIS A 170 -14.65 2.97 0.66
N LEU A 171 -14.25 2.61 -0.56
CA LEU A 171 -13.21 3.35 -1.28
C LEU A 171 -13.77 4.67 -1.84
N ILE A 172 -13.00 5.74 -1.66
CA ILE A 172 -13.35 7.09 -2.08
C ILE A 172 -12.65 7.35 -3.42
N PRO A 173 -13.40 7.47 -4.53
CA PRO A 173 -12.80 7.66 -5.84
C PRO A 173 -12.11 9.01 -5.91
N ARG A 174 -10.98 9.06 -6.60
CA ARG A 174 -10.32 10.34 -6.88
C ARG A 174 -11.23 11.21 -7.73
N LYS A 175 -11.55 12.41 -7.25
CA LYS A 175 -12.42 13.35 -7.99
C LYS A 175 -11.67 14.13 -9.06
N SER A 176 -10.42 14.50 -8.76
CA SER A 176 -9.62 15.33 -9.65
C SER A 176 -8.79 14.48 -10.60
N THR A 177 -8.95 14.74 -11.88
CA THR A 177 -8.08 14.25 -12.96
C THR A 177 -7.01 15.27 -13.34
N TYR A 178 -6.93 16.39 -12.61
CA TYR A 178 -6.03 17.48 -12.96
C TYR A 178 -4.57 17.08 -12.75
N LEU A 179 -3.87 17.00 -13.87
CA LEU A 179 -2.42 17.01 -13.95
C LEU A 179 -1.97 18.40 -14.33
N ARG A 180 -0.92 18.89 -13.67
CA ARG A 180 -0.28 20.13 -14.11
C ARG A 180 0.35 19.90 -15.49
N PRO A 181 0.34 20.91 -16.39
CA PRO A 181 0.88 20.76 -17.73
C PRO A 181 2.35 20.36 -17.78
N GLU A 182 3.15 20.75 -16.78
CA GLU A 182 4.58 20.46 -16.73
C GLU A 182 4.91 19.00 -16.37
N ILE A 183 3.90 18.19 -16.06
CA ILE A 183 4.08 16.81 -15.62
C ILE A 183 4.22 15.90 -16.85
N THR A 184 5.43 15.39 -17.10
CA THR A 184 5.73 14.45 -18.20
C THR A 184 4.89 13.19 -18.10
N LYS A 185 4.21 12.81 -19.19
CA LYS A 185 3.50 11.53 -19.28
C LYS A 185 4.48 10.35 -19.24
N ARG A 186 4.01 9.20 -18.74
CA ARG A 186 4.78 7.95 -18.66
C ARG A 186 4.01 6.83 -19.35
N ASP A 187 4.73 5.86 -19.89
CA ASP A 187 4.13 4.65 -20.42
C ASP A 187 4.12 3.55 -19.35
N ILE A 188 3.17 2.63 -19.48
CA ILE A 188 3.06 1.52 -18.54
C ILE A 188 4.10 0.45 -18.89
N HIS A 189 4.94 0.11 -17.91
CA HIS A 189 5.95 -0.93 -18.09
C HIS A 189 5.32 -2.26 -18.54
N THR A 190 5.89 -2.82 -19.60
CA THR A 190 5.57 -4.14 -20.12
C THR A 190 6.89 -4.83 -20.48
N PRO A 191 7.25 -5.98 -19.84
CA PRO A 191 6.47 -6.74 -18.86
C PRO A 191 6.35 -6.05 -17.49
N LYS A 192 5.58 -6.66 -16.57
CA LYS A 192 5.47 -6.20 -15.18
C LYS A 192 6.87 -6.15 -14.52
N PRO A 193 7.26 -5.02 -13.90
CA PRO A 193 8.47 -4.97 -13.08
C PRO A 193 8.45 -6.02 -11.96
N GLY A 194 9.62 -6.54 -11.60
CA GLY A 194 9.79 -7.51 -10.53
C GLY A 194 9.42 -6.96 -9.16
N VAL A 195 8.84 -7.83 -8.33
CA VAL A 195 8.52 -7.57 -6.93
C VAL A 195 9.03 -8.71 -6.06
N ARG A 196 9.41 -8.39 -4.82
CA ARG A 196 9.76 -9.35 -3.77
C ARG A 196 8.65 -9.48 -2.73
#